data_AF-A0A2V8PNN0-F1
#
_entry.id   AF-A0A2V8PNN0-F1
#
_cell.length_a   1.000
_cell.length_b   1.000
_cell.length_c   1.000
_cell.angle_alpha   90.00
_cell.angle_beta   90.00
_cell.angle_gamma   90.00
#
_symmetry.space_group_name_H-M   'P 1'
#
loop_
_entity.id
_entity.type
_entity.pdbx_description
1 polymer ?
#
loop_
_entity_poly.entity_id
_entity_poly.type
_entity_poly.pdbx_seq_one_letter_code
_entity_poly.pdbx_strand_id
1 'polypeptide(L)'
;MKQKNIMRAAHSYSGVIKVAITLSIALSFGLACTSTTAYAKKKRKVKYGQIEITTNPGGFPLRIDGKPEGNTSTDVRVIELEPGHHNVEITLPNGGRWVRDFEIERGR
;
A
#
# COMPACT_ATOMS: atom_id res chain seq x y z
N MET A 1 16.09 -71.77 -59.10
CA MET A 1 14.91 -70.90 -59.01
C MET A 1 13.83 -71.60 -58.18
N LYS A 2 13.63 -71.21 -56.90
CA LYS A 2 12.46 -71.53 -56.06
C LYS A 2 12.53 -70.72 -54.75
N GLN A 3 11.79 -69.61 -54.67
CA GLN A 3 11.44 -68.88 -53.43
C GLN A 3 10.65 -69.79 -52.50
N LYS A 4 10.75 -69.62 -51.15
CA LYS A 4 9.62 -69.60 -50.19
C LYS A 4 9.96 -68.86 -48.87
N ASN A 5 9.42 -67.65 -48.76
CA ASN A 5 8.81 -66.99 -47.58
C ASN A 5 9.54 -67.03 -46.22
N ILE A 6 10.13 -65.89 -45.89
CA ILE A 6 10.57 -65.51 -44.54
C ILE A 6 9.40 -64.90 -43.75
N MET A 7 9.29 -65.40 -42.52
CA MET A 7 8.43 -65.09 -41.39
C MET A 7 7.85 -63.67 -41.30
N ARG A 8 6.57 -63.62 -40.89
CA ARG A 8 5.84 -62.43 -40.45
C ARG A 8 6.52 -61.78 -39.24
N ALA A 9 6.93 -60.52 -39.37
CA ALA A 9 7.19 -59.66 -38.22
C ALA A 9 5.97 -58.75 -38.02
N ALA A 10 5.02 -59.23 -37.21
CA ALA A 10 3.91 -58.42 -36.76
C ALA A 10 4.45 -57.29 -35.87
N HIS A 11 4.19 -56.05 -36.28
CA HIS A 11 4.44 -54.84 -35.51
C HIS A 11 3.69 -54.91 -34.17
N SER A 12 4.38 -55.23 -33.07
CA SER A 12 3.90 -55.03 -31.71
C SER A 12 4.65 -53.84 -31.09
N TYR A 13 4.27 -52.63 -31.49
CA TYR A 13 4.87 -51.38 -31.03
C TYR A 13 3.80 -50.30 -30.90
N SER A 14 2.99 -50.30 -29.83
CA SER A 14 1.95 -49.27 -29.69
C SER A 14 1.51 -48.86 -28.29
N GLY A 15 1.91 -49.57 -27.22
CA GLY A 15 1.48 -49.23 -25.86
C GLY A 15 2.49 -48.40 -25.08
N VAL A 16 3.69 -48.96 -24.89
CA VAL A 16 4.69 -48.44 -23.94
C VAL A 16 5.29 -47.08 -24.34
N ILE A 17 5.54 -46.86 -25.63
CA ILE A 17 6.10 -45.60 -26.13
C ILE A 17 5.08 -44.45 -26.06
N LYS A 18 3.80 -44.73 -26.31
CA LYS A 18 2.75 -43.70 -26.21
C LYS A 18 2.58 -43.21 -24.77
N VAL A 19 2.62 -44.13 -23.79
CA VAL A 19 2.51 -43.80 -22.36
C VAL A 19 3.71 -42.97 -21.88
N ALA A 20 4.93 -43.31 -22.31
CA ALA A 20 6.14 -42.58 -21.93
C ALA A 20 6.19 -41.13 -22.47
N ILE A 21 5.66 -40.90 -23.67
CA ILE A 21 5.64 -39.56 -24.30
C ILE A 21 4.56 -38.66 -23.66
N THR A 22 3.39 -39.20 -23.31
CA THR A 22 2.34 -38.42 -22.64
C THR A 22 2.72 -38.01 -21.21
N LEU A 23 3.39 -38.89 -20.46
CA LEU A 23 3.86 -38.59 -19.09
C LEU A 23 4.94 -37.50 -19.05
N SER A 24 5.81 -37.45 -20.06
CA SER A 24 6.89 -36.46 -20.13
C SER A 24 6.40 -35.06 -20.49
N ILE A 25 5.39 -34.94 -21.37
CA ILE A 25 4.80 -33.64 -21.75
C ILE A 25 3.98 -33.03 -20.61
N ALA A 26 3.25 -33.85 -19.83
CA ALA A 26 2.48 -33.37 -18.68
C ALA A 26 3.36 -32.83 -17.55
N LEU A 27 4.55 -33.42 -17.34
CA LEU A 27 5.46 -33.01 -16.28
C LEU A 27 6.17 -31.68 -16.57
N SER A 28 6.33 -31.30 -17.84
CA SER A 28 6.96 -30.04 -18.25
C SER A 28 6.07 -28.79 -18.12
N PHE A 29 4.74 -28.94 -18.08
CA PHE A 29 3.82 -27.80 -18.01
C PHE A 29 3.48 -27.33 -16.59
N GLY A 30 3.75 -28.15 -15.56
CA GLY A 30 3.43 -27.80 -14.17
C GLY A 30 4.41 -26.84 -13.49
N LEU A 31 5.63 -26.68 -14.03
CA LEU A 31 6.71 -25.96 -13.34
C LEU A 31 6.83 -24.47 -13.70
N ALA A 32 6.11 -24.00 -14.71
CA ALA A 32 6.25 -22.61 -15.20
C ALA A 32 5.30 -21.60 -14.53
N CYS A 33 4.40 -22.03 -13.64
CA CYS A 33 3.34 -21.16 -13.11
C CYS A 33 3.57 -20.56 -11.71
N THR A 34 4.73 -20.77 -11.07
CA THR A 34 4.92 -20.33 -9.67
C THR A 34 5.94 -19.22 -9.51
N SER A 35 5.71 -18.03 -10.07
CA SER A 35 6.38 -16.80 -9.59
C SER A 35 5.87 -15.52 -10.27
N THR A 36 4.57 -15.24 -10.17
CA THR A 36 4.15 -13.83 -10.02
C THR A 36 3.80 -13.63 -8.56
N THR A 37 4.83 -13.40 -7.74
CA THR A 37 4.60 -12.71 -6.47
C THR A 37 4.30 -11.27 -6.84
N ALA A 38 3.02 -10.94 -6.94
CA ALA A 38 2.58 -9.55 -7.04
C ALA A 38 3.17 -8.80 -5.85
N TYR A 39 4.18 -7.97 -6.09
CA TYR A 39 4.73 -7.06 -5.09
C TYR A 39 3.65 -6.05 -4.77
N ALA A 40 2.82 -6.36 -3.76
CA ALA A 40 1.85 -5.42 -3.23
C ALA A 40 2.62 -4.26 -2.58
N LYS A 41 2.70 -3.13 -3.29
CA LYS A 41 3.21 -1.87 -2.73
C LYS A 41 2.32 -1.49 -1.55
N LYS A 42 2.77 -1.75 -0.32
CA LYS A 42 2.09 -1.39 0.91
C LYS A 42 1.93 0.13 0.94
N LYS A 43 0.71 0.63 0.71
CA LYS A 43 0.41 2.06 0.86
C LYS A 43 0.68 2.46 2.31
N ARG A 44 1.60 3.42 2.50
CA ARG A 44 1.93 3.95 3.81
C ARG A 44 0.76 4.84 4.23
N LYS A 45 -0.04 4.41 5.21
CA LYS A 45 -1.10 5.26 5.77
C LYS A 45 -0.44 6.53 6.32
N VAL A 46 -0.82 7.69 5.80
CA VAL A 46 -0.40 8.98 6.35
C VAL A 46 -0.97 9.06 7.77
N LYS A 47 -0.09 9.23 8.75
CA LYS A 47 -0.47 9.21 10.17
C LYS A 47 -0.92 10.58 10.69
N TYR A 48 -0.51 11.66 10.04
CA TYR A 48 -0.69 13.04 10.51
C TYR A 48 -1.03 13.96 9.34
N GLY A 49 -1.86 14.99 9.59
CA GLY A 49 -2.00 16.17 8.74
C GLY A 49 -1.18 17.33 9.30
N GLN A 50 -1.04 18.39 8.50
CA GLN A 50 -0.32 19.60 8.87
C GLN A 50 -1.26 20.80 8.83
N ILE A 51 -1.12 21.67 9.82
CA ILE A 51 -1.75 22.99 9.82
C ILE A 51 -0.69 24.08 9.86
N GLU A 52 -1.01 25.21 9.23
CA GLU A 52 -0.20 26.41 9.25
C GLU A 52 -0.92 27.49 10.06
N ILE A 53 -0.23 28.03 11.06
CA ILE A 53 -0.76 29.09 11.92
C ILE A 53 0.14 30.31 11.81
N THR A 54 -0.45 31.46 11.49
CA THR A 54 0.18 32.77 11.55
C THR A 54 -0.82 33.78 12.12
N THR A 55 -0.33 34.76 12.87
CA THR A 55 -1.15 35.81 13.48
C THR A 55 -0.46 37.15 13.38
N ASN A 56 -1.23 38.22 13.21
CA ASN A 56 -0.74 39.58 13.31
C ASN A 56 -1.66 40.39 14.26
N PRO A 57 -1.19 40.78 15.45
CA PRO A 57 0.15 40.57 16.02
C PRO A 57 0.37 39.13 16.55
N GLY A 58 1.63 38.74 16.69
CA GLY A 58 2.04 37.52 17.39
C GLY A 58 2.19 37.71 18.90
N GLY A 59 2.49 36.62 19.60
CA GLY A 59 2.82 36.62 21.03
C GLY A 59 1.69 36.18 21.97
N PHE A 60 0.56 35.68 21.44
CA PHE A 60 -0.58 35.28 22.25
C PHE A 60 -0.55 33.78 22.62
N PRO A 61 -1.00 33.38 23.82
CA PRO A 61 -1.05 31.97 24.19
C PRO A 61 -1.91 31.16 23.22
N LEU A 62 -1.32 30.11 22.65
CA LEU A 62 -1.94 29.16 21.73
C LEU A 62 -2.21 27.84 22.44
N ARG A 63 -3.42 27.31 22.26
CA ARG A 63 -3.78 25.95 22.68
C ARG A 63 -4.41 25.19 21.52
N ILE A 64 -4.11 23.90 21.42
CA ILE A 64 -4.73 22.98 20.46
C ILE A 64 -5.28 21.80 21.24
N ASP A 65 -6.56 21.48 21.07
CA ASP A 65 -7.28 20.42 21.81
C ASP A 65 -7.14 20.56 23.33
N GLY A 66 -7.13 21.81 23.79
CA GLY A 66 -6.91 22.14 25.19
C GLY A 66 -5.48 21.94 25.69
N LYS A 67 -4.50 21.60 24.85
CA LYS A 67 -3.06 21.51 25.21
C LYS A 67 -2.31 22.79 24.83
N PRO A 68 -1.38 23.29 25.66
CA PRO A 68 -0.59 24.48 25.33
C PRO A 68 0.45 24.18 24.24
N GLU A 69 0.46 25.00 23.18
CA GLU A 69 1.34 24.87 22.00
C GLU A 69 2.27 26.09 21.83
N GLY A 70 2.54 26.78 22.95
CA GLY A 70 3.36 27.98 23.03
C GLY A 70 2.57 29.24 22.69
N ASN A 71 3.23 30.19 22.03
CA ASN A 71 2.63 31.46 21.64
C ASN A 71 2.47 31.56 20.11
N THR A 72 1.51 32.35 19.65
CA THR A 72 1.35 32.67 18.23
C THR A 72 2.54 33.50 17.74
N SER A 73 2.83 33.46 16.44
CA SER A 73 3.90 34.23 15.82
C SER A 73 3.38 34.97 14.59
N THR A 74 4.08 36.02 14.18
CA THR A 74 3.92 36.63 12.86
C THR A 74 4.44 35.73 11.75
N ASP A 75 5.39 34.86 12.06
CA ASP A 75 5.90 33.84 11.14
C ASP A 75 4.96 32.63 11.06
N VAL A 76 5.00 31.93 9.93
CA VAL A 76 4.22 30.70 9.73
C VAL A 76 4.77 29.59 10.63
N ARG A 77 3.90 29.05 11.49
CA ARG A 77 4.19 27.86 12.28
C ARG A 77 3.46 26.66 11.69
N VAL A 78 4.21 25.59 11.41
CA VAL A 78 3.66 24.31 10.96
C VAL A 78 3.52 23.38 12.16
N ILE A 79 2.33 22.82 12.36
CA ILE A 79 2.04 21.87 13.45
C ILE A 79 1.44 20.60 12.84
N GLU A 80 1.97 19.44 13.24
CA GLU A 80 1.45 18.14 12.84
C GLU A 80 0.40 17.66 13.84
N LEU A 81 -0.75 17.26 13.33
CA LEU A 81 -1.90 16.78 14.10
C LEU A 81 -2.41 15.47 13.50
N GLU A 82 -3.04 14.64 14.32
CA GLU A 82 -3.66 13.41 13.83
C GLU A 82 -4.87 13.73 12.93
N PRO A 83 -5.31 12.81 12.05
CA PRO A 83 -6.57 12.97 11.37
C PRO A 83 -7.75 12.93 12.35
N GLY A 84 -8.68 13.86 12.21
CA GLY A 84 -9.84 13.99 13.08
C GLY A 84 -10.24 15.43 13.33
N HIS A 85 -11.19 15.60 14.25
CA HIS A 85 -11.66 16.90 14.70
C HIS A 85 -10.67 17.52 15.69
N HIS A 86 -10.29 18.76 15.43
CA HIS A 86 -9.38 19.53 16.26
C HIS A 86 -9.95 20.92 16.56
N ASN A 87 -9.54 21.49 17.68
CA ASN A 87 -9.86 22.86 18.04
C ASN A 87 -8.58 23.67 18.31
N VAL A 88 -8.49 24.86 17.74
CA VAL A 88 -7.45 25.85 18.05
C VAL A 88 -8.07 26.96 18.88
N GLU A 89 -7.33 27.38 19.90
CA GLU A 89 -7.71 28.46 20.80
C GLU A 89 -6.56 29.43 21.00
N ILE A 90 -6.87 30.73 20.89
CA ILE A 90 -5.92 31.82 21.16
C ILE A 90 -6.52 32.71 22.25
N THR A 91 -5.73 32.97 23.30
CA THR A 91 -6.11 33.91 24.37
C THR A 91 -5.69 35.32 24.00
N LEU A 92 -6.67 36.23 23.87
CA LEU A 92 -6.46 37.63 23.49
C LEU A 92 -6.11 38.52 24.69
N PRO A 93 -5.48 39.69 24.48
CA PRO A 93 -5.12 40.62 25.57
C PRO A 93 -6.28 41.08 26.45
N ASN A 94 -7.49 41.14 25.90
CA ASN A 94 -8.69 41.54 26.63
C ASN A 94 -9.29 40.41 27.47
N GLY A 95 -8.61 39.26 27.58
CA GLY A 95 -9.12 38.05 28.24
C GLY A 95 -10.14 37.26 27.42
N GLY A 96 -10.48 37.74 26.21
CA GLY A 96 -11.31 37.01 25.26
C GLY A 96 -10.58 35.81 24.67
N ARG A 97 -11.35 34.85 24.15
CA ARG A 97 -10.82 33.66 23.48
C ARG A 97 -11.31 33.63 22.04
N TRP A 98 -10.39 33.49 21.11
CA TRP A 98 -10.73 33.14 19.74
C TRP A 98 -10.61 31.62 19.60
N VAL A 99 -11.69 30.97 19.14
CA VAL A 99 -11.76 29.52 19.01
C VAL A 99 -12.17 29.16 17.59
N ARG A 100 -11.51 28.16 17.02
CA ARG A 100 -11.88 27.56 15.74
C ARG A 100 -11.78 26.06 15.79
N ASP A 101 -12.83 25.43 15.31
CA ASP A 101 -12.89 24.00 15.05
C ASP A 101 -12.60 23.72 13.58
N PHE A 102 -11.90 22.62 13.31
CA PHE A 102 -11.60 22.15 11.96
C PHE A 102 -11.37 20.64 11.96
N GLU A 103 -11.50 20.04 10.79
CA GLU A 103 -11.28 18.61 10.57
C GLU A 103 -10.04 18.40 9.71
N ILE A 104 -9.18 17.47 10.11
CA ILE A 104 -8.04 17.02 9.32
C ILE A 104 -8.39 15.69 8.66
N GLU A 105 -8.42 15.69 7.33
CA GLU A 105 -8.65 14.46 6.57
C GLU A 105 -7.46 13.49 6.68
N ARG A 106 -7.78 12.20 6.80
CA ARG A 106 -6.76 11.15 6.73
C ARG A 106 -6.20 11.06 5.31
N GLY A 107 -4.91 11.31 5.14
CA GLY A 107 -4.23 11.14 3.85
C GLY A 107 -4.40 9.72 3.28
N ARG A 108 -4.72 9.63 1.97
CA ARG A 108 -5.01 8.39 1.23
C ARG A 108 -3.79 7.57 0.82
#